data_AF-A0A7V4PCZ7-F1
#
_entry.id   AF-A0A7V4PCZ7-F1
#
_cell.length_a   1.000
_cell.length_b   1.000
_cell.length_c   1.000
_cell.angle_alpha   90.00
_cell.angle_beta   90.00
_cell.angle_gamma   90.00
#
_symmetry.space_group_name_H-M   'P 1'
#
loop_
_entity.id
_entity.type
_entity.pdbx_description
1 polymer ?
#
loop_
_entity_poly.entity_id
_entity_poly.type
_entity_poly.pdbx_seq_one_letter_code
_entity_poly.pdbx_strand_id
1 'polypeptide(L)'
;MRVPDQAGAALPPPGGPEPPLSQPAGDLGSSPGASEPAPPAAASDNPFREETGTSPFRSAPAAQPFGPAETSLNPYATPVGGGYEPAYGAGAARTGLPWEVRGASFSSWWETAWLCITTPAVAFQRMRQYGGLGSPMLFAVCGMLIGQLGQLVWQLPLVVVPVMIEGNNNGGQALGLAEVTLQLVAGVVGTLVGASVGLLIAAALHHLVLVLAGGPLQGYETTYRVVAFVNGSIAMLNVIPCLGPFLGLLLYV
;
A
#
# COMPACT_ATOMS: atom_id res chain seq x y z
N MET A 1 -22.43 64.15 18.27
CA MET A 1 -22.49 62.67 18.15
C MET A 1 -21.46 62.12 19.13
N ARG A 2 -21.91 61.59 20.27
CA ARG A 2 -21.10 61.33 21.48
C ARG A 2 -20.86 59.82 21.55
N VAL A 3 -19.60 59.40 21.55
CA VAL A 3 -19.18 57.99 21.71
C VAL A 3 -19.30 57.63 23.19
N PRO A 4 -20.04 56.57 23.58
CA PRO A 4 -20.05 56.11 24.96
C PRO A 4 -18.86 55.20 25.26
N ASP A 5 -18.21 55.48 26.40
CA ASP A 5 -17.15 54.71 27.03
C ASP A 5 -17.59 53.26 27.31
N GLN A 6 -16.86 52.28 26.78
CA GLN A 6 -16.99 50.89 27.22
C GLN A 6 -16.15 50.65 28.46
N ALA A 7 -16.86 50.43 29.56
CA ALA A 7 -16.34 50.00 30.84
C ALA A 7 -15.66 48.62 30.75
N GLY A 8 -14.55 48.49 31.47
CA GLY A 8 -13.69 47.31 31.49
C GLY A 8 -14.37 46.07 32.09
N ALA A 9 -14.28 44.96 31.35
CA ALA A 9 -14.58 43.63 31.85
C ALA A 9 -13.33 43.06 32.53
N ALA A 10 -13.47 42.76 33.83
CA ALA A 10 -12.45 42.14 34.67
C ALA A 10 -12.16 40.70 34.22
N LEU A 11 -10.88 40.35 34.17
CA LEU A 11 -10.38 38.99 33.94
C LEU A 11 -10.76 38.06 35.11
N PRO A 12 -11.22 36.81 34.86
CA PRO A 12 -11.41 35.82 35.91
C PRO A 12 -10.05 35.28 36.43
N PRO A 13 -9.95 34.95 37.73
CA PRO A 13 -8.72 34.41 38.32
C PRO A 13 -8.42 32.98 37.84
N PRO A 14 -7.14 32.55 37.87
CA PRO A 14 -6.72 31.22 37.44
C PRO A 14 -7.26 30.13 38.37
N GLY A 15 -7.92 29.13 37.77
CA GLY A 15 -8.44 27.95 38.45
C GLY A 15 -7.33 27.12 39.10
N GLY A 16 -7.59 26.67 40.33
CA GLY A 16 -6.70 25.81 41.11
C GLY A 16 -6.63 24.36 40.60
N PRO A 17 -5.81 23.52 41.24
CA PRO A 17 -5.54 22.15 40.80
C PRO A 17 -6.77 21.25 40.94
N GLU A 18 -7.09 20.57 39.85
CA GLU A 18 -8.17 19.60 39.68
C GLU A 18 -7.90 18.34 40.53
N PRO A 19 -8.87 17.84 41.32
CA PRO A 19 -8.72 16.60 42.08
C PRO A 19 -8.79 15.35 41.16
N PRO A 20 -8.05 14.27 41.48
CA PRO A 20 -8.02 13.07 40.65
C PRO A 20 -9.37 12.34 40.66
N LEU A 21 -9.89 12.09 39.46
CA LEU A 21 -11.08 11.28 39.22
C LEU A 21 -10.83 9.83 39.66
N SER A 22 -11.52 9.43 40.73
CA SER A 22 -11.66 8.05 41.19
C SER A 22 -12.29 7.20 40.09
N GLN A 23 -11.51 6.28 39.52
CA GLN A 23 -12.05 5.23 38.64
C GLN A 23 -12.75 4.15 39.51
N PRO A 24 -14.03 3.83 39.25
CA PRO A 24 -14.65 2.66 39.86
C PRO A 24 -14.14 1.38 39.20
N ALA A 25 -13.62 0.48 40.04
CA ALA A 25 -13.28 -0.89 39.71
C ALA A 25 -14.54 -1.64 39.24
N GLY A 26 -14.63 -1.87 37.93
CA GLY A 26 -15.61 -2.74 37.29
C GLY A 26 -15.01 -4.12 37.10
N ASP A 27 -15.19 -4.94 38.12
CA ASP A 27 -15.01 -6.39 38.13
C ASP A 27 -15.89 -7.06 37.07
N LEU A 28 -15.28 -7.61 36.02
CA LEU A 28 -15.95 -8.47 35.05
C LEU A 28 -15.22 -9.81 35.01
N GLY A 29 -15.59 -10.67 35.95
CA GLY A 29 -16.17 -11.97 35.61
C GLY A 29 -15.32 -12.87 34.72
N SER A 30 -14.31 -13.47 35.32
CA SER A 30 -13.73 -14.73 34.86
C SER A 30 -14.78 -15.83 34.79
N SER A 31 -15.11 -16.30 33.58
CA SER A 31 -15.77 -17.58 33.33
C SER A 31 -14.74 -18.61 32.83
N PRO A 32 -14.62 -19.78 33.46
CA PRO A 32 -13.74 -20.85 33.04
C PRO A 32 -14.46 -21.83 32.10
N GLY A 33 -13.73 -22.37 31.11
CA GLY A 33 -14.11 -23.63 30.48
C GLY A 33 -14.80 -23.54 29.12
N ALA A 34 -14.02 -23.30 28.08
CA ALA A 34 -14.25 -23.91 26.78
C ALA A 34 -12.95 -24.59 26.35
N SER A 35 -12.95 -25.91 26.48
CA SER A 35 -11.92 -26.83 26.00
C SER A 35 -11.70 -26.60 24.51
N GLU A 36 -10.51 -26.09 24.17
CA GLU A 36 -10.04 -26.03 22.80
C GLU A 36 -9.91 -27.46 22.25
N PRO A 37 -10.60 -27.83 21.16
CA PRO A 37 -10.42 -29.14 20.57
C PRO A 37 -9.02 -29.24 19.99
N ALA A 38 -8.29 -30.27 20.41
CA ALA A 38 -6.95 -30.58 19.95
C ALA A 38 -6.86 -30.56 18.41
N PRO A 39 -5.77 -30.03 17.82
CA PRO A 39 -5.58 -30.08 16.38
C PRO A 39 -5.61 -31.54 15.90
N PRO A 40 -6.31 -31.84 14.79
CA PRO A 40 -6.31 -33.17 14.23
C PRO A 40 -4.87 -33.59 13.91
N ALA A 41 -4.51 -34.78 14.37
CA ALA A 41 -3.23 -35.41 14.05
C ALA A 41 -3.01 -35.36 12.53
N ALA A 42 -1.82 -34.90 12.13
CA ALA A 42 -1.42 -34.85 10.74
C ALA A 42 -1.67 -36.22 10.08
N ALA A 43 -2.57 -36.25 9.10
CA ALA A 43 -2.80 -37.43 8.29
C ALA A 43 -1.48 -37.85 7.64
N SER A 44 -0.93 -38.98 8.09
CA SER A 44 0.35 -39.53 7.66
C SER A 44 0.28 -40.28 6.33
N ASP A 45 -0.90 -40.36 5.70
CA ASP A 45 -1.10 -41.07 4.44
C ASP A 45 -1.25 -40.08 3.29
N ASN A 46 -0.10 -39.58 2.81
CA ASN A 46 -0.02 -38.95 1.50
C ASN A 46 0.30 -40.07 0.49
N PRO A 47 -0.64 -40.50 -0.37
CA PRO A 47 -0.42 -41.59 -1.34
C PRO A 47 0.56 -41.22 -2.47
N PHE A 48 1.07 -39.99 -2.45
CA PHE A 48 2.12 -39.48 -3.33
C PHE A 48 3.48 -39.35 -2.65
N ARG A 49 3.64 -39.88 -1.42
CA ARG A 49 4.97 -40.00 -0.82
C ARG A 49 5.68 -41.15 -1.52
N GLU A 50 6.33 -40.80 -2.62
CA GLU A 50 7.26 -41.67 -3.33
C GLU A 50 8.16 -42.36 -2.31
N GLU A 51 8.02 -43.69 -2.27
CA GLU A 51 8.99 -44.57 -1.65
C GLU A 51 10.38 -44.14 -2.12
N THR A 52 11.36 -44.32 -1.24
CA THR A 52 12.78 -44.14 -1.53
C THR A 52 13.24 -45.22 -2.53
N GLY A 53 12.73 -45.10 -3.76
CA GLY A 53 13.11 -45.83 -4.93
C GLY A 53 14.35 -45.18 -5.50
N THR A 54 15.48 -45.85 -5.32
CA THR A 54 16.69 -45.74 -6.12
C THR A 54 16.32 -45.65 -7.60
N SER A 55 16.29 -44.42 -8.14
CA SER A 55 16.13 -44.20 -9.57
C SER A 55 17.26 -44.93 -10.32
N PRO A 56 16.95 -45.85 -11.25
CA PRO A 56 17.96 -46.58 -12.01
C PRO A 56 18.75 -45.68 -12.99
N PHE A 57 18.45 -44.38 -13.05
CA PHE A 57 19.10 -43.40 -13.91
C PHE A 57 20.05 -42.45 -13.17
N ARG A 58 20.31 -42.67 -11.88
CA ARG A 58 21.41 -41.98 -11.20
C ARG A 58 22.71 -42.73 -11.47
N SER A 59 23.20 -42.64 -12.71
CA SER A 59 24.60 -42.95 -13.00
C SER A 59 25.46 -42.05 -12.12
N ALA A 60 26.22 -42.65 -11.22
CA ALA A 60 27.26 -41.95 -10.48
C ALA A 60 28.13 -41.18 -11.48
N PRO A 61 28.47 -39.90 -11.22
CA PRO A 61 29.39 -39.18 -12.09
C PRO A 61 30.68 -39.98 -12.13
N ALA A 62 31.03 -40.48 -13.31
CA ALA A 62 32.30 -41.16 -13.53
C ALA A 62 33.40 -40.18 -13.10
N ALA A 63 34.17 -40.58 -12.09
CA ALA A 63 35.36 -39.84 -11.67
C ALA A 63 36.28 -39.77 -12.89
N GLN A 64 36.40 -38.60 -13.49
CA GLN A 64 37.35 -38.32 -14.56
C GLN A 64 38.77 -38.51 -13.97
N PRO A 65 39.58 -39.45 -14.49
CA PRO A 65 40.89 -39.74 -13.91
C PRO A 65 41.97 -38.71 -14.30
N PHE A 66 41.61 -37.66 -15.05
CA PHE A 66 42.53 -36.63 -15.51
C PHE A 66 41.91 -35.24 -15.38
N GLY A 67 42.22 -34.54 -14.28
CA GLY A 67 42.16 -33.08 -14.17
C GLY A 67 41.15 -32.51 -13.15
N PRO A 68 41.45 -31.34 -12.54
CA PRO A 68 40.50 -30.62 -11.69
C PRO A 68 39.32 -30.10 -12.54
N ALA A 69 38.13 -30.08 -11.93
CA ALA A 69 36.88 -29.66 -12.57
C ALA A 69 36.95 -28.18 -12.98
N GLU A 70 37.29 -27.91 -14.24
CA GLU A 70 37.17 -26.58 -14.80
C GLU A 70 35.69 -26.23 -14.95
N THR A 71 35.33 -25.10 -14.36
CA THR A 71 34.05 -24.42 -14.52
C THR A 71 33.72 -24.32 -16.00
N SER A 72 32.62 -24.95 -16.44
CA SER A 72 32.21 -24.88 -17.84
C SER A 72 31.95 -23.41 -18.23
N LEU A 73 32.81 -22.86 -19.09
CA LEU A 73 32.69 -21.56 -19.76
C LEU A 73 31.59 -21.61 -20.84
N ASN A 74 30.39 -22.03 -20.48
CA ASN A 74 29.26 -21.92 -21.40
C ASN A 74 28.59 -20.54 -21.19
N PRO A 75 28.72 -19.58 -22.13
CA PRO A 75 28.11 -18.25 -22.00
C PRO A 75 26.57 -18.28 -22.02
N TYR A 76 25.96 -19.43 -22.34
CA TYR A 76 24.52 -19.68 -22.29
C TYR A 76 24.12 -20.75 -21.26
N ALA A 77 25.04 -21.20 -20.40
CA ALA A 77 24.61 -21.93 -19.22
C ALA A 77 23.84 -20.94 -18.35
N THR A 78 22.52 -21.08 -18.29
CA THR A 78 21.75 -20.62 -17.13
C THR A 78 22.52 -21.09 -15.90
N PRO A 79 22.88 -20.20 -14.95
CA PRO A 79 23.66 -20.58 -13.79
C PRO A 79 23.05 -21.86 -13.24
N VAL A 80 23.86 -22.91 -13.14
CA VAL A 80 23.46 -24.16 -12.47
C VAL A 80 22.72 -23.72 -11.23
N GLY A 81 21.50 -24.22 -11.04
CA GLY A 81 20.67 -23.96 -9.87
C GLY A 81 21.37 -24.43 -8.61
N GLY A 82 22.43 -23.71 -8.20
CA GLY A 82 22.74 -23.51 -6.81
C GLY A 82 21.43 -23.03 -6.25
N GLY A 83 20.90 -23.82 -5.33
CA GLY A 83 19.61 -23.56 -4.71
C GLY A 83 19.55 -22.06 -4.49
N TYR A 84 18.50 -21.44 -5.01
CA TYR A 84 18.08 -20.15 -4.52
C TYR A 84 17.78 -20.44 -3.03
N GLU A 85 18.82 -20.41 -2.19
CA GLU A 85 18.71 -19.80 -0.90
C GLU A 85 18.34 -18.38 -1.29
N PRO A 86 17.05 -18.00 -1.23
CA PRO A 86 16.75 -16.60 -1.06
C PRO A 86 17.76 -16.13 -0.03
N ALA A 87 18.48 -15.06 -0.35
CA ALA A 87 19.04 -14.24 0.69
C ALA A 87 17.84 -13.63 1.45
N TYR A 88 17.08 -14.47 2.17
CA TYR A 88 16.55 -14.20 3.50
C TYR A 88 17.75 -14.00 4.44
N GLY A 89 18.77 -13.25 4.00
CA GLY A 89 19.71 -12.65 4.92
C GLY A 89 18.82 -11.84 5.82
N ALA A 90 18.74 -12.25 7.08
CA ALA A 90 17.99 -11.63 8.15
C ALA A 90 17.98 -10.13 7.89
N GLY A 91 16.87 -9.63 7.34
CA GLY A 91 16.85 -8.31 6.75
C GLY A 91 17.30 -7.36 7.83
N ALA A 92 18.43 -6.66 7.63
CA ALA A 92 18.91 -5.66 8.55
C ALA A 92 17.68 -4.85 8.96
N ALA A 93 17.28 -4.94 10.24
CA ALA A 93 15.90 -4.72 10.67
C ALA A 93 15.39 -3.40 10.12
N ARG A 94 14.70 -3.46 8.97
CA ARG A 94 14.27 -2.26 8.26
C ARG A 94 13.21 -1.64 9.14
N THR A 95 13.44 -0.40 9.56
CA THR A 95 12.60 0.29 10.55
C THR A 95 11.14 0.37 10.11
N GLY A 96 10.89 0.33 8.80
CA GLY A 96 9.57 0.50 8.21
C GLY A 96 9.28 1.97 7.91
N LEU A 97 8.30 2.19 7.04
CA LEU A 97 7.78 3.53 6.77
C LEU A 97 6.87 3.97 7.94
N PRO A 98 6.66 5.29 8.14
CA PRO A 98 5.78 5.79 9.21
C PRO A 98 4.39 5.12 9.24
N TRP A 99 3.81 4.83 8.07
CA TRP A 99 2.55 4.07 7.92
C TRP A 99 2.62 2.65 8.48
N GLU A 100 3.77 2.00 8.38
CA GLU A 100 3.94 0.60 8.81
C GLU A 100 4.20 0.48 10.29
N VAL A 101 4.82 1.49 10.89
CA VAL A 101 5.20 1.52 12.31
C VAL A 101 4.05 2.04 13.17
N ARG A 102 3.41 3.13 12.75
CA ARG A 102 2.34 3.78 13.52
C ARG A 102 0.93 3.30 13.15
N GLY A 103 0.79 2.53 12.07
CA GLY A 103 -0.49 2.06 11.57
C GLY A 103 -1.22 3.07 10.69
N ALA A 104 -2.46 2.76 10.35
CA ALA A 104 -3.27 3.50 9.39
C ALA A 104 -3.85 4.79 10.01
N SER A 105 -3.22 5.93 9.73
CA SER A 105 -3.70 7.26 10.14
C SER A 105 -3.39 8.29 9.05
N PHE A 106 -4.12 9.40 9.02
CA PHE A 106 -3.83 10.45 8.02
C PHE A 106 -2.42 11.05 8.18
N SER A 107 -1.94 11.25 9.41
CA SER A 107 -0.58 11.75 9.68
C SER A 107 0.49 10.78 9.19
N SER A 108 0.37 9.48 9.50
CA SER A 108 1.32 8.47 9.04
C SER A 108 1.26 8.25 7.53
N TRP A 109 0.08 8.39 6.93
CA TRP A 109 -0.11 8.36 5.49
C TRP A 109 0.61 9.53 4.83
N TRP A 110 0.33 10.76 5.26
CA TRP A 110 0.92 11.98 4.70
C TRP A 110 2.43 11.99 4.82
N GLU A 111 2.97 11.65 6.00
CA GLU A 111 4.42 11.56 6.20
C GLU A 111 5.07 10.51 5.31
N THR A 112 4.43 9.34 5.13
CA THR A 112 4.94 8.29 4.24
C THR A 112 4.89 8.73 2.79
N ALA A 113 3.77 9.33 2.37
CA ALA A 113 3.57 9.81 1.01
C ALA A 113 4.60 10.89 0.65
N TRP A 114 4.80 11.85 1.55
CA TRP A 114 5.78 12.91 1.39
C TRP A 114 7.21 12.38 1.39
N LEU A 115 7.54 11.41 2.26
CA LEU A 115 8.85 10.77 2.29
C LEU A 115 9.16 10.05 0.97
N CYS A 116 8.19 9.33 0.41
CA CYS A 116 8.30 8.64 -0.88
C CYS A 116 8.50 9.61 -2.05
N ILE A 117 7.86 10.79 -2.03
CA ILE A 117 7.99 11.80 -3.09
C ILE A 117 9.31 12.57 -2.97
N THR A 118 9.68 13.00 -1.77
CA THR A 118 10.82 13.91 -1.57
C THR A 118 12.15 13.19 -1.44
N THR A 119 12.15 12.00 -0.84
CA THR A 119 13.38 11.24 -0.54
C THR A 119 13.18 9.75 -0.82
N PRO A 120 12.89 9.35 -2.07
CA PRO A 120 12.56 7.96 -2.42
C PRO A 120 13.67 6.98 -2.02
N ALA A 121 14.94 7.36 -2.14
CA ALA A 121 16.05 6.52 -1.71
C ALA A 121 15.97 6.18 -0.21
N VAL A 122 15.70 7.17 0.64
CA VAL A 122 15.56 6.97 2.09
C VAL A 122 14.30 6.16 2.40
N ALA A 123 13.19 6.44 1.72
CA ALA A 123 11.94 5.73 1.89
C ALA A 123 12.11 4.22 1.63
N PHE A 124 12.63 3.84 0.46
CA PHE A 124 12.73 2.44 0.06
C PHE A 124 13.90 1.68 0.72
N GLN A 125 14.89 2.38 1.26
CA GLN A 125 15.88 1.79 2.18
C GLN A 125 15.24 1.39 3.52
N ARG A 126 14.29 2.20 4.04
CA ARG A 126 13.61 1.95 5.33
C ARG A 126 12.41 1.02 5.20
N MET A 127 11.77 0.95 4.04
CA MET A 127 10.57 0.16 3.79
C MET A 127 10.77 -1.32 4.08
N ARG A 128 9.87 -1.95 4.85
CA ARG A 128 9.92 -3.39 5.09
C ARG A 128 9.85 -4.19 3.78
N GLN A 129 10.54 -5.32 3.73
CA GLN A 129 10.49 -6.23 2.57
C GLN A 129 9.37 -7.27 2.70
N TYR A 130 8.99 -7.57 3.95
CA TYR A 130 8.02 -8.59 4.33
C TYR A 130 7.08 -8.08 5.43
N GLY A 131 5.89 -8.67 5.52
CA GLY A 131 4.88 -8.35 6.52
C GLY A 131 3.43 -8.37 6.00
N GLY A 132 3.20 -8.97 4.83
CA GLY A 132 1.90 -9.06 4.19
C GLY A 132 1.63 -7.91 3.22
N LEU A 133 0.65 -8.14 2.34
CA LEU A 133 0.24 -7.20 1.29
C LEU A 133 -0.83 -6.21 1.77
N GLY A 134 -1.51 -6.49 2.88
CA GLY A 134 -2.66 -5.69 3.33
C GLY A 134 -2.32 -4.25 3.72
N SER A 135 -1.23 -4.04 4.49
CA SER A 135 -0.79 -2.70 4.89
C SER A 135 -0.41 -1.78 3.71
N PRO A 136 0.45 -2.21 2.76
CA PRO A 136 0.77 -1.39 1.58
C PRO A 136 -0.43 -1.22 0.65
N MET A 137 -1.31 -2.23 0.53
CA MET A 137 -2.54 -2.12 -0.24
C MET A 137 -3.47 -1.03 0.30
N LEU A 138 -3.69 -1.01 1.62
CA LEU A 138 -4.52 0.00 2.26
C LEU A 138 -3.94 1.41 2.08
N PHE A 139 -2.62 1.57 2.20
CA PHE A 139 -1.94 2.84 1.92
C PHE A 139 -2.24 3.35 0.51
N ALA A 140 -2.12 2.47 -0.48
CA ALA A 140 -2.36 2.82 -1.87
C ALA A 140 -3.83 3.18 -2.14
N VAL A 141 -4.76 2.39 -1.59
CA VAL A 141 -6.21 2.66 -1.67
C VAL A 141 -6.55 4.02 -1.05
N CYS A 142 -6.00 4.35 0.12
CA CYS A 142 -6.21 5.67 0.74
C CYS A 142 -5.74 6.80 -0.19
N GLY A 143 -4.55 6.68 -0.78
CA GLY A 143 -4.03 7.68 -1.71
C GLY A 143 -4.86 7.82 -2.97
N MET A 144 -5.29 6.70 -3.55
CA MET A 144 -6.14 6.70 -4.74
C MET A 144 -7.53 7.29 -4.47
N LEU A 145 -8.11 7.04 -3.29
CA LEU A 145 -9.38 7.67 -2.89
C LEU A 145 -9.23 9.18 -2.72
N ILE A 146 -8.14 9.66 -2.12
CA ILE A 146 -7.84 11.10 -2.02
C ILE A 146 -7.72 11.71 -3.41
N GLY A 147 -6.99 11.05 -4.32
CA GLY A 147 -6.88 11.47 -5.72
C GLY A 147 -8.23 11.52 -6.43
N GLN A 148 -9.07 10.50 -6.26
CA GLN A 148 -10.41 10.42 -6.85
C GLN A 148 -11.33 11.53 -6.35
N LEU A 149 -11.31 11.82 -5.04
CA LEU A 149 -12.06 12.93 -4.47
C LEU A 149 -11.55 14.28 -5.01
N GLY A 150 -10.23 14.44 -5.15
CA GLY A 150 -9.64 15.61 -5.80
C GLY A 150 -10.14 15.81 -7.22
N GLN A 151 -10.17 14.75 -8.02
CA GLN A 151 -10.70 14.78 -9.39
C GLN A 151 -12.19 15.16 -9.43
N LEU A 152 -12.99 14.65 -8.50
CA LEU A 152 -14.41 14.98 -8.42
C LEU A 152 -14.63 16.48 -8.17
N VAL A 153 -13.81 17.11 -7.32
CA VAL A 153 -13.88 18.56 -7.07
C VAL A 153 -13.71 19.36 -8.35
N TRP A 154 -12.86 18.92 -9.28
CA TRP A 154 -12.65 19.58 -10.57
C TRP A 154 -13.74 19.30 -11.60
N GLN A 155 -14.45 18.18 -11.45
CA GLN A 155 -15.59 17.84 -12.30
C GLN A 155 -16.87 18.56 -11.87
N LEU A 156 -17.00 18.93 -10.59
CA LEU A 156 -18.20 19.59 -10.06
C LEU A 156 -18.63 20.84 -10.86
N PRO A 157 -17.74 21.79 -11.24
CA PRO A 157 -18.15 22.94 -12.04
C PRO A 157 -18.74 22.55 -13.40
N LEU A 158 -18.26 21.47 -14.02
CA LEU A 158 -18.76 21.01 -15.32
C LEU A 158 -20.20 20.52 -15.24
N VAL A 159 -20.64 20.04 -14.08
CA VAL A 159 -22.01 19.58 -13.87
C VAL A 159 -22.89 20.68 -13.26
N VAL A 160 -22.37 21.44 -12.29
CA VAL A 160 -23.14 22.48 -11.59
C VAL A 160 -23.42 23.69 -12.47
N VAL A 161 -22.47 24.13 -13.30
CA VAL A 161 -22.66 25.35 -14.12
C VAL A 161 -23.79 25.19 -15.15
N PRO A 162 -23.89 24.11 -15.93
CA PRO A 162 -25.02 23.91 -16.85
C PRO A 162 -26.37 23.88 -16.13
N VAL A 163 -26.43 23.21 -14.98
CA VAL A 163 -27.63 23.14 -14.11
C VAL A 163 -28.07 24.53 -13.64
N MET A 164 -27.12 25.41 -13.32
CA MET A 164 -27.40 26.79 -12.91
C MET A 164 -27.83 27.69 -14.09
N ILE A 165 -27.34 27.43 -15.30
CA ILE A 165 -27.69 28.19 -16.52
C ILE A 165 -29.08 27.81 -17.04
N GLU A 166 -29.46 26.53 -17.00
CA GLU A 166 -30.76 26.04 -17.50
C GLU A 166 -31.96 26.42 -16.61
N GLY A 167 -31.72 26.97 -15.41
CA GLY A 167 -32.77 27.42 -14.49
C GLY A 167 -33.55 26.27 -13.83
N ASN A 168 -34.78 26.54 -13.36
CA ASN A 168 -35.63 25.56 -12.66
C ASN A 168 -36.30 24.54 -13.61
N ASN A 169 -35.52 23.98 -14.55
CA ASN A 169 -35.94 22.83 -15.33
C ASN A 169 -35.74 21.56 -14.48
N ASN A 170 -36.80 21.12 -13.81
CA ASN A 170 -36.77 19.94 -12.93
C ASN A 170 -36.16 18.69 -13.61
N GLY A 171 -36.26 18.57 -14.95
CA GLY A 171 -35.66 17.47 -15.70
C GLY A 171 -34.13 17.54 -15.81
N GLY A 172 -33.59 18.72 -16.15
CA GLY A 172 -32.14 18.93 -16.28
C GLY A 172 -31.41 18.81 -14.93
N GLN A 173 -32.02 19.34 -13.86
CA GLN A 173 -31.47 19.23 -12.51
C GLN A 173 -31.42 17.78 -12.02
N ALA A 174 -32.48 17.00 -12.27
CA ALA A 174 -32.54 15.59 -11.88
C ALA A 174 -31.49 14.75 -12.62
N LEU A 175 -31.29 15.02 -13.92
CA LEU A 175 -30.26 14.34 -14.71
C LEU A 175 -28.84 14.69 -14.25
N GLY A 176 -28.55 15.97 -13.99
CA GLY A 176 -27.24 16.40 -13.49
C GLY A 176 -26.90 15.80 -12.12
N LEU A 177 -27.86 15.75 -11.18
CA LEU A 177 -27.66 15.11 -9.89
C LEU A 177 -27.46 13.59 -10.01
N ALA A 178 -28.21 12.94 -10.91
CA ALA A 178 -28.06 11.51 -11.18
C ALA A 178 -26.66 11.20 -11.75
N GLU A 179 -26.15 12.06 -12.64
CA GLU A 179 -24.82 11.91 -13.23
C GLU A 179 -23.70 12.05 -12.18
N VAL A 180 -23.73 13.09 -11.34
CA VAL A 180 -22.74 13.25 -10.24
C VAL A 180 -22.79 12.06 -9.29
N THR A 181 -23.99 11.62 -8.94
CA THR A 181 -24.17 10.48 -8.01
C THR A 181 -23.61 9.20 -8.62
N LEU A 182 -23.93 8.92 -9.89
CA LEU A 182 -23.43 7.76 -10.61
C LEU A 182 -21.90 7.82 -10.73
N GLN A 183 -21.33 8.97 -11.05
CA GLN A 183 -19.89 9.16 -11.19
C GLN A 183 -19.16 9.01 -9.84
N LEU A 184 -19.74 9.51 -8.75
CA LEU A 184 -19.20 9.32 -7.40
C LEU A 184 -19.20 7.84 -7.03
N VAL A 185 -20.33 7.15 -7.18
CA VAL A 185 -20.46 5.73 -6.82
C VAL A 185 -19.55 4.86 -7.69
N ALA A 186 -19.61 5.03 -9.01
CA ALA A 186 -18.76 4.30 -9.95
C ALA A 186 -17.28 4.61 -9.73
N GLY A 187 -16.93 5.86 -9.44
CA GLY A 187 -15.57 6.29 -9.15
C GLY A 187 -15.02 5.67 -7.87
N VAL A 188 -15.79 5.67 -6.77
CA VAL A 188 -15.37 5.05 -5.51
C VAL A 188 -15.25 3.53 -5.65
N VAL A 189 -16.29 2.86 -6.16
CA VAL A 189 -16.28 1.40 -6.35
C VAL A 189 -15.17 0.99 -7.33
N GLY A 190 -15.07 1.69 -8.45
CA GLY A 190 -14.02 1.49 -9.44
C GLY A 190 -12.63 1.72 -8.88
N THR A 191 -12.43 2.71 -8.01
CA THR A 191 -11.16 2.93 -7.32
C THR A 191 -10.84 1.79 -6.36
N LEU A 192 -11.79 1.32 -5.55
CA LEU A 192 -11.54 0.23 -4.60
C LEU A 192 -11.14 -1.07 -5.32
N VAL A 193 -11.92 -1.47 -6.34
CA VAL A 193 -11.66 -2.69 -7.10
C VAL A 193 -10.42 -2.53 -7.98
N GLY A 194 -10.34 -1.42 -8.70
CA GLY A 194 -9.26 -1.09 -9.62
C GLY A 194 -7.93 -0.90 -8.92
N ALA A 195 -7.88 -0.26 -7.74
CA ALA A 195 -6.67 -0.17 -6.93
C ALA A 195 -6.21 -1.56 -6.51
N SER A 196 -7.12 -2.38 -5.97
CA SER A 196 -6.80 -3.70 -5.44
C SER A 196 -6.22 -4.62 -6.54
N VAL A 197 -6.96 -4.79 -7.64
CA VAL A 197 -6.59 -5.68 -8.74
C VAL A 197 -5.46 -5.06 -9.58
N GLY A 198 -5.56 -3.77 -9.89
CA GLY A 198 -4.59 -3.05 -10.70
C GLY A 198 -3.21 -3.01 -10.07
N LEU A 199 -3.10 -2.83 -8.74
CA LEU A 199 -1.81 -2.88 -8.05
C LEU A 199 -1.17 -4.27 -8.10
N LEU A 200 -1.96 -5.34 -7.96
CA LEU A 200 -1.45 -6.71 -8.04
C LEU A 200 -0.89 -7.01 -9.43
N ILE A 201 -1.64 -6.63 -10.48
CA ILE A 201 -1.23 -6.80 -11.87
C ILE A 201 0.00 -5.93 -12.17
N ALA A 202 -0.02 -4.66 -11.79
CA ALA A 202 1.11 -3.75 -12.00
C ALA A 202 2.37 -4.27 -11.32
N ALA A 203 2.28 -4.72 -10.07
CA ALA A 203 3.40 -5.33 -9.37
C ALA A 203 3.91 -6.61 -10.04
N ALA A 204 3.00 -7.44 -10.58
CA ALA A 204 3.38 -8.68 -11.27
C ALA A 204 4.14 -8.38 -12.56
N LEU A 205 3.69 -7.39 -13.33
CA LEU A 205 4.38 -6.94 -14.53
C LEU A 205 5.77 -6.38 -14.20
N HIS A 206 5.90 -5.51 -13.18
CA HIS A 206 7.20 -5.00 -12.76
C HIS A 206 8.12 -6.12 -12.27
N HIS A 207 7.59 -7.06 -11.49
CA HIS A 207 8.37 -8.18 -10.99
C HIS A 207 8.84 -9.08 -12.13
N LEU A 208 7.97 -9.37 -13.11
CA LEU A 208 8.32 -10.14 -14.29
C LEU A 208 9.45 -9.46 -15.09
N VAL A 209 9.36 -8.15 -15.30
CA VAL A 209 10.43 -7.40 -15.98
C VAL A 209 11.75 -7.49 -15.21
N LEU A 210 11.72 -7.40 -13.88
CA LEU A 210 12.92 -7.58 -13.07
C LEU A 210 13.50 -8.99 -13.20
N VAL A 211 12.65 -10.03 -13.13
CA VAL A 211 13.06 -11.44 -13.31
C VAL A 211 13.70 -11.66 -14.68
N LEU A 212 13.09 -11.13 -15.75
CA LEU A 212 13.63 -11.24 -17.11
C LEU A 212 14.96 -10.49 -17.29
N ALA A 213 15.15 -9.38 -16.58
CA ALA A 213 16.42 -8.66 -16.54
C ALA A 213 17.48 -9.34 -15.66
N GLY A 214 17.16 -10.47 -15.01
CA GLY A 214 18.05 -11.18 -14.09
C GLY A 214 18.30 -10.45 -12.76
N GLY A 215 17.43 -9.50 -12.40
CA GLY A 215 17.70 -8.50 -11.36
C GLY A 215 16.93 -8.57 -10.02
N PRO A 216 15.92 -9.42 -9.76
CA PRO A 216 15.21 -9.32 -8.49
C PRO A 216 16.00 -10.04 -7.41
N LEU A 217 16.65 -9.27 -6.55
CA LEU A 217 17.29 -9.78 -5.33
C LEU A 217 16.28 -10.11 -4.22
N GLN A 218 15.00 -9.81 -4.43
CA GLN A 218 13.92 -9.87 -3.42
C GLN A 218 12.63 -10.42 -4.03
N GLY A 219 11.74 -10.97 -3.20
CA GLY A 219 10.49 -11.59 -3.65
C GLY A 219 9.44 -10.61 -4.19
N TYR A 220 8.37 -11.16 -4.77
CA TYR A 220 7.22 -10.42 -5.30
C TYR A 220 6.64 -9.43 -4.29
N GLU A 221 6.54 -9.81 -3.01
CA GLU A 221 6.00 -8.97 -1.95
C GLU A 221 6.75 -7.63 -1.81
N THR A 222 8.08 -7.64 -1.96
CA THR A 222 8.86 -6.41 -1.94
C THR A 222 8.53 -5.52 -3.14
N THR A 223 8.36 -6.12 -4.32
CA THR A 223 7.98 -5.38 -5.54
C THR A 223 6.59 -4.77 -5.38
N TYR A 224 5.62 -5.54 -4.87
CA TYR A 224 4.27 -5.07 -4.60
C TYR A 224 4.26 -3.89 -3.62
N ARG A 225 5.03 -3.99 -2.53
CA ARG A 225 5.19 -2.91 -1.55
C ARG A 225 5.68 -1.62 -2.20
N VAL A 226 6.74 -1.68 -3.02
CA VAL A 226 7.24 -0.51 -3.75
C VAL A 226 6.13 0.09 -4.62
N VAL A 227 5.48 -0.74 -5.44
CA VAL A 227 4.42 -0.28 -6.36
C VAL A 227 3.26 0.36 -5.60
N ALA A 228 2.82 -0.23 -4.49
CA ALA A 228 1.74 0.28 -3.67
C ALA A 228 2.10 1.62 -2.99
N PHE A 229 3.28 1.73 -2.38
CA PHE A 229 3.73 2.99 -1.76
C PHE A 229 3.97 4.08 -2.80
N VAL A 230 4.53 3.76 -3.97
CA VAL A 230 4.67 4.74 -5.06
C VAL A 230 3.31 5.25 -5.52
N ASN A 231 2.40 4.34 -5.90
CA ASN A 231 1.08 4.72 -6.41
C ASN A 231 0.23 5.46 -5.36
N GLY A 232 0.24 5.01 -4.11
CA GLY A 232 -0.44 5.70 -3.02
C GLY A 232 0.10 7.11 -2.78
N SER A 233 1.41 7.30 -2.90
CA SER A 233 2.04 8.61 -2.70
C SER A 233 1.72 9.57 -3.83
N ILE A 234 1.84 9.14 -5.09
CA ILE A 234 1.62 10.02 -6.24
C ILE A 234 0.14 10.29 -6.50
N ALA A 235 -0.77 9.43 -6.04
CA ALA A 235 -2.20 9.59 -6.32
C ALA A 235 -2.79 10.91 -5.80
N MET A 236 -2.25 11.49 -4.72
CA MET A 236 -2.70 12.81 -4.26
C MET A 236 -2.32 13.96 -5.19
N LEU A 237 -1.33 13.78 -6.06
CA LEU A 237 -1.00 14.79 -7.07
C LEU A 237 -2.14 14.98 -8.06
N ASN A 238 -3.04 13.99 -8.20
CA ASN A 238 -4.26 14.12 -8.99
C ASN A 238 -5.26 15.12 -8.39
N VAL A 239 -5.06 15.60 -7.15
CA VAL A 239 -5.87 16.68 -6.58
C VAL A 239 -5.58 18.01 -7.27
N ILE A 240 -4.38 18.19 -7.82
CA ILE A 240 -4.04 19.41 -8.57
C ILE A 240 -4.36 19.16 -10.04
N PRO A 241 -5.39 19.83 -10.59
CA PRO A 241 -5.69 19.70 -11.99
C PRO A 241 -4.53 20.33 -12.75
N CYS A 242 -4.23 19.81 -13.94
CA CYS A 242 -3.28 20.42 -14.84
C CYS A 242 -1.78 20.29 -14.47
N LEU A 243 -1.35 19.61 -13.39
CA LEU A 243 0.10 19.39 -13.14
C LEU A 243 0.79 18.72 -14.35
N GLY A 244 0.10 17.81 -15.04
CA GLY A 244 0.55 17.23 -16.32
C GLY A 244 0.63 18.23 -17.48
N PRO A 245 -0.48 18.88 -17.88
CA PRO A 245 -0.47 19.92 -18.91
C PRO A 245 0.50 21.08 -18.65
N PHE A 246 0.66 21.53 -17.40
CA PHE A 246 1.59 22.62 -17.04
C PHE A 246 3.04 22.20 -17.18
N LEU A 247 3.42 20.98 -16.75
CA LEU A 247 4.76 20.45 -16.99
C LEU A 247 5.02 20.24 -18.48
N GLY A 248 4.00 19.80 -19.23
CA GLY A 248 4.06 19.71 -20.69
C GLY A 248 4.34 21.06 -21.35
N LEU A 249 3.67 22.14 -20.91
CA LEU A 249 3.88 23.48 -21.46
C LEU A 249 5.23 24.07 -21.03
N LEU A 250 5.65 23.84 -19.78
CA LEU A 250 6.95 24.29 -19.24
C LEU A 250 8.15 23.60 -19.91
N LEU A 251 8.03 22.32 -20.30
CA LEU A 251 9.11 21.56 -20.96
C LEU A 251 9.17 21.78 -22.48
N TYR A 252 8.14 22.40 -23.07
CA TYR A 252 8.05 22.69 -24.51
C TYR A 252 8.28 24.17 -24.88
N VAL A 253 8.55 25.04 -23.89
CA VAL A 253 8.96 26.45 -24.06
C VAL A 253 10.40 26.62 -23.60
#